data_AF-A0A5B6UQ85-F1
#
_entry.id   AF-A0A5B6UQ85-F1
#
_cell.length_a   1.000
_cell.length_b   1.000
_cell.length_c   1.000
_cell.angle_alpha   90.00
_cell.angle_beta   90.00
_cell.angle_gamma   90.00
#
_symmetry.space_group_name_H-M   'P 1'
#
loop_
_entity.id
_entity.type
_entity.pdbx_description
1 polymer ?
#
loop_
_entity_poly.entity_id
_entity_poly.type
_entity_poly.pdbx_seq_one_letter_code
_entity_poly.pdbx_strand_id
1 'polypeptide(L)'
;MSELKKYFQQFDYLSIPNNQNNNFTNIFDAQFESVLGLSVIEKLDSKTTSRIMSLRCSVSDTGLTIHAKKHFTYFYGRPRWDCGSPMTLTYAFSPTDMIDYISLPEIKTVFKRSFSMWASIIPVSSTEIDNYPLANIRIGVFKVDHDNDLSFEGVLGVLAHPF
;
A
#
# COMPACT_ATOMS: atom_id res chain seq x y z
N MET A 1 0.40 5.26 21.30
CA MET A 1 1.79 5.57 20.90
C MET A 1 2.50 4.33 20.37
N SER A 2 2.19 3.13 20.85
CA SER A 2 2.54 1.86 20.18
C SER A 2 2.15 1.85 18.69
N GLU A 3 0.93 2.27 18.38
CA GLU A 3 0.41 2.42 17.01
C GLU A 3 1.22 3.37 16.14
N LEU A 4 1.80 4.42 16.74
CA LEU A 4 2.66 5.35 16.03
C LEU A 4 4.00 4.68 15.69
N LYS A 5 4.59 3.94 16.63
CA LYS A 5 5.84 3.21 16.35
C LYS A 5 5.64 2.10 15.30
N LYS A 6 4.49 1.42 15.31
CA LYS A 6 4.09 0.48 14.24
C LYS A 6 4.02 1.16 12.87
N TYR A 7 3.37 2.32 12.78
CA TYR A 7 3.34 3.13 11.56
C TYR A 7 4.76 3.49 11.09
N PHE A 8 5.66 3.88 11.99
CA PHE A 8 7.03 4.20 11.61
C PHE A 8 7.84 2.96 11.19
N GLN A 9 7.57 1.79 11.76
CA GLN A 9 8.15 0.53 11.32
C GLN A 9 7.62 0.10 9.95
N GLN A 10 6.30 0.15 9.73
CA GLN A 10 5.65 -0.26 8.47
C GLN A 10 6.20 0.50 7.25
N PHE A 11 6.60 1.75 7.45
CA PHE A 11 7.12 2.61 6.39
C PHE A 11 8.65 2.77 6.43
N ASP A 12 9.32 1.88 7.17
CA ASP A 12 10.77 1.77 7.34
C ASP A 12 11.47 3.03 7.88
N TYR A 13 10.71 3.93 8.52
CA TYR A 13 11.28 5.06 9.26
C TYR A 13 11.98 4.63 10.54
N LEU A 14 11.62 3.46 11.09
CA LEU A 14 12.16 2.93 12.34
C LEU A 14 12.64 1.49 12.17
N SER A 15 13.95 1.27 12.19
CA SER A 15 14.55 -0.08 12.14
C SER A 15 14.60 -0.71 13.52
N ILE A 16 13.80 -1.75 13.77
CA ILE A 16 13.79 -2.50 15.03
C ILE A 16 14.30 -3.92 14.78
N PRO A 17 15.18 -4.47 15.66
CA PRO A 17 15.58 -5.86 15.57
C PRO A 17 14.35 -6.78 15.68
N ASN A 18 14.21 -7.76 14.77
CA ASN A 18 13.06 -8.69 14.67
C ASN A 18 12.61 -9.33 15.99
N ASN A 19 13.50 -9.40 16.98
CA ASN A 19 13.28 -9.98 18.29
C ASN A 19 12.40 -9.10 19.22
N GLN A 20 12.02 -7.88 18.79
CA GLN A 20 11.29 -6.89 19.58
C GLN A 20 10.00 -6.36 18.91
N ASN A 21 9.56 -6.95 17.78
CA ASN A 21 8.42 -6.46 16.97
C ASN A 21 7.09 -6.33 17.76
N ASN A 22 6.95 -6.99 18.90
CA ASN A 22 5.74 -6.95 19.73
C ASN A 22 5.89 -6.10 21.00
N ASN A 23 7.05 -5.47 21.25
CA ASN A 23 7.32 -4.75 22.49
C ASN A 23 7.32 -3.22 22.30
N PHE A 24 6.34 -2.73 21.55
CA PHE A 24 6.14 -1.29 21.38
C PHE A 24 5.62 -0.66 22.66
N THR A 25 6.52 -0.06 23.43
CA THR A 25 6.16 0.77 24.58
C THR A 25 5.64 2.13 24.11
N ASN A 26 4.79 2.76 24.90
CA ASN A 26 4.31 4.13 24.66
C ASN A 26 5.39 5.21 24.97
N ILE A 27 6.61 4.80 25.31
CA ILE A 27 7.70 5.70 25.71
C ILE A 27 8.41 6.22 24.46
N PHE A 28 8.67 7.52 24.39
CA PHE A 28 9.57 8.08 23.40
C PHE A 28 11.00 7.69 23.78
N ASP A 29 11.56 6.73 23.05
CA ASP A 29 12.96 6.37 23.20
C ASP A 29 13.81 7.25 22.26
N ALA A 30 15.09 7.36 22.58
CA ALA A 30 16.03 8.19 21.83
C ALA A 30 16.08 7.81 20.33
N GLN A 31 15.76 6.56 19.99
CA GLN A 31 15.69 6.09 18.61
C GLN A 31 14.50 6.71 17.87
N PHE A 32 13.31 6.66 18.46
CA PHE A 32 12.09 7.22 17.89
C PHE A 32 12.13 8.75 17.83
N GLU A 33 12.70 9.41 18.84
CA GLU A 33 12.90 10.87 18.86
C GLU A 33 13.84 11.34 17.76
N SER A 34 14.93 10.60 17.52
CA SER A 34 15.89 10.87 16.45
C SER A 34 15.24 10.82 15.07
N VAL A 35 14.40 9.80 14.82
CA VAL A 35 13.68 9.65 13.54
C VAL A 35 12.71 10.80 13.29
N LEU A 36 12.08 11.32 14.35
CA LEU A 36 11.13 12.43 14.24
C LEU A 36 11.79 13.81 14.17
N GLY A 37 13.11 13.90 14.38
CA GLY A 37 13.83 15.18 14.43
C GLY A 37 13.32 16.11 15.54
N LEU A 38 12.76 15.56 16.63
CA LEU A 38 12.20 16.33 17.72
C LEU A 38 13.32 16.73 18.70
N SER A 39 13.45 18.03 19.00
CA SER A 39 14.18 18.48 20.18
C SER A 39 13.32 18.19 21.40
N VAL A 40 13.75 17.27 22.29
CA VAL A 40 13.22 16.89 23.63
C VAL A 40 11.96 17.65 24.09
N ILE A 41 10.91 17.54 23.30
CA ILE A 41 9.58 18.06 23.57
C ILE A 41 8.75 16.88 23.13
N GLU A 42 8.25 16.16 24.12
CA GLU A 42 7.51 14.88 24.03
C GLU A 42 6.18 15.00 23.25
N LYS A 43 6.05 15.98 22.35
CA LYS A 43 4.84 16.29 21.62
C LYS A 43 5.14 16.44 20.13
N LEU A 44 4.57 15.52 19.36
CA LEU A 44 4.56 15.56 17.90
C LEU A 44 3.80 16.82 17.44
N ASP A 45 4.39 17.59 16.53
CA ASP A 45 3.76 18.81 16.05
C ASP A 45 2.50 18.51 15.21
N SER A 46 1.55 19.45 15.22
CA SER A 46 0.24 19.27 14.58
C SER A 46 0.29 19.02 13.07
N LYS A 47 1.36 19.46 12.39
CA LYS A 47 1.52 19.29 10.94
C LYS A 47 2.00 17.87 10.64
N THR A 48 2.90 17.34 11.47
CA THR A 48 3.36 15.96 11.37
C THR A 48 2.27 14.96 11.73
N THR A 49 1.49 15.20 12.81
CA THR A 49 0.34 14.34 13.13
C THR A 49 -0.70 14.30 12.01
N SER A 50 -1.02 15.45 11.41
CA SER A 50 -1.97 15.52 10.29
C SER A 50 -1.51 14.73 9.07
N ARG A 51 -0.20 14.74 8.77
CA ARG A 51 0.37 13.92 7.68
C ARG A 51 0.31 12.44 8.00
N ILE A 52 0.63 12.07 9.24
CA ILE A 52 0.61 10.67 9.66
C ILE A 52 -0.79 10.08 9.62
N MET A 53 -1.79 10.87 10.00
CA MET A 53 -3.20 10.50 9.97
C MET A 53 -3.84 10.54 8.57
N SER A 54 -3.12 11.03 7.55
CA SER A 54 -3.64 11.03 6.19
C SER A 54 -3.57 9.63 5.56
N LEU A 55 -4.66 9.22 4.92
CA LEU A 55 -4.73 7.94 4.20
C LEU A 55 -3.66 7.91 3.10
N ARG A 56 -2.91 6.81 3.00
CA ARG A 56 -1.82 6.67 2.03
C ARG A 56 -1.65 5.25 1.50
N CYS A 57 -0.71 5.07 0.58
CA CYS A 57 -0.30 3.75 0.08
C CYS A 57 0.49 3.01 1.16
N SER A 58 0.46 1.67 1.24
CA SER A 58 1.24 0.88 2.22
C SER A 58 2.73 0.78 1.91
N VAL A 59 3.17 1.40 0.81
CA VAL A 59 4.54 1.25 0.33
C VAL A 59 5.50 2.00 1.24
N SER A 60 6.59 1.33 1.62
CA SER A 60 7.68 1.92 2.38
C SER A 60 8.27 3.16 1.72
N ASP A 61 8.58 4.16 2.54
CA ASP A 61 9.13 5.43 2.09
C ASP A 61 10.67 5.39 1.98
N THR A 62 11.37 4.49 2.69
CA THR A 62 12.84 4.46 2.69
C THR A 62 13.42 3.49 1.68
N GLY A 63 13.63 4.00 0.47
CA GLY A 63 14.50 3.43 -0.58
C GLY A 63 15.12 4.52 -1.46
N LEU A 64 15.07 5.77 -0.98
CA LEU A 64 15.36 6.99 -1.75
C LEU A 64 16.75 7.51 -1.37
N THR A 65 17.71 7.36 -2.28
CA THR A 65 18.91 8.21 -2.26
C THR A 65 18.48 9.68 -2.37
N ILE A 66 19.08 10.52 -1.52
CA ILE A 66 18.65 11.88 -1.12
C ILE A 66 18.61 12.90 -2.29
N HIS A 67 18.94 12.48 -3.52
CA HIS A 67 18.93 13.33 -4.72
C HIS A 67 18.01 12.88 -5.86
N ALA A 68 17.16 11.87 -5.66
CA ALA A 68 16.17 11.47 -6.67
C ALA A 68 14.78 11.40 -6.05
N LYS A 69 13.91 12.39 -6.34
CA LYS A 69 12.47 12.25 -6.13
C LYS A 69 11.96 11.16 -7.08
N LYS A 70 11.89 9.91 -6.61
CA LYS A 70 11.06 8.89 -7.25
C LYS A 70 9.67 8.97 -6.65
N HIS A 71 8.67 9.26 -7.50
CA HIS A 71 7.26 9.21 -7.14
C HIS A 71 6.69 7.78 -7.18
N PHE A 72 7.55 6.76 -7.27
CA PHE A 72 7.17 5.36 -7.40
C PHE A 72 8.21 4.44 -6.77
N THR A 73 7.76 3.31 -6.22
CA THR A 73 8.61 2.17 -5.86
C THR A 73 8.45 1.06 -6.90
N TYR A 74 9.38 0.11 -6.94
CA TYR A 74 9.18 -1.16 -7.64
C TYR A 74 9.24 -2.29 -6.63
N PHE A 75 8.48 -3.37 -6.87
CA PHE A 75 8.72 -4.64 -6.19
C PHE A 75 10.15 -5.14 -6.46
N TYR A 76 10.65 -5.97 -5.55
CA TYR A 76 11.95 -6.62 -5.71
C TYR A 76 12.01 -7.36 -7.06
N GLY A 77 13.14 -7.25 -7.77
CA GLY A 77 13.29 -7.79 -9.13
C GLY A 77 12.72 -6.92 -10.25
N ARG A 78 12.06 -5.79 -9.94
CA ARG A 78 11.44 -4.86 -10.91
C ARG A 78 10.54 -5.61 -11.90
N PRO A 79 9.51 -6.31 -11.41
CA PRO A 79 8.68 -7.15 -12.25
C PRO A 79 8.07 -6.31 -13.37
N ARG A 80 8.07 -6.90 -14.56
CA ARG A 80 7.38 -6.40 -15.73
C ARG A 80 6.49 -7.49 -16.23
N TRP A 81 5.37 -7.08 -16.77
CA TRP A 81 4.53 -7.99 -17.49
C TRP A 81 5.22 -8.47 -18.77
N ASP A 82 5.45 -9.78 -18.89
CA ASP A 82 6.14 -10.40 -20.03
C ASP A 82 5.16 -10.95 -21.07
N CYS A 83 4.26 -10.11 -21.56
CA CYS A 83 3.22 -10.51 -22.51
C CYS A 83 3.36 -9.83 -23.89
N GLY A 84 4.56 -9.35 -24.21
CA GLY A 84 4.86 -8.63 -25.45
C GLY A 84 4.27 -7.21 -25.51
N SER A 85 4.46 -6.54 -26.66
CA SER A 85 3.94 -5.21 -26.94
C SER A 85 3.26 -5.20 -28.31
N PRO A 86 1.94 -4.92 -28.42
CA PRO A 86 1.05 -4.49 -27.34
C PRO A 86 0.72 -5.62 -26.36
N MET A 87 0.58 -5.25 -25.09
CA MET A 87 0.23 -6.18 -24.03
C MET A 87 -1.29 -6.31 -23.88
N THR A 88 -1.79 -7.52 -23.65
CA THR A 88 -3.17 -7.76 -23.22
C THR A 88 -3.20 -8.35 -21.83
N LEU A 89 -3.78 -7.62 -20.88
CA LEU A 89 -3.99 -8.06 -19.50
C LEU A 89 -5.43 -8.53 -19.30
N THR A 90 -5.61 -9.65 -18.61
CA THR A 90 -6.92 -10.05 -18.10
C THR A 90 -7.08 -9.62 -16.65
N TYR A 91 -8.28 -9.19 -16.27
CA TYR A 91 -8.61 -8.91 -14.87
C TYR A 91 -9.94 -9.53 -14.46
N ALA A 92 -10.09 -9.82 -13.17
CA ALA A 92 -11.32 -10.38 -12.62
C ALA A 92 -11.54 -9.91 -11.18
N PHE A 93 -12.80 -9.88 -10.76
CA PHE A 93 -13.21 -9.55 -9.40
C PHE A 93 -13.42 -10.82 -8.57
N SER A 94 -13.03 -10.77 -7.30
CA SER A 94 -13.25 -11.89 -6.38
C SER A 94 -14.76 -12.18 -6.29
N PRO A 95 -15.17 -13.45 -6.40
CA PRO A 95 -16.57 -13.83 -6.20
C PRO A 95 -16.98 -13.76 -4.72
N THR A 96 -16.02 -13.76 -3.80
CA THR A 96 -16.24 -13.87 -2.35
C THR A 96 -15.83 -12.62 -1.57
N ASP A 97 -14.85 -11.87 -2.09
CA ASP A 97 -14.19 -10.80 -1.35
C ASP A 97 -14.43 -9.45 -2.00
N MET A 98 -15.62 -8.91 -1.74
CA MET A 98 -16.06 -7.61 -2.23
C MET A 98 -16.86 -6.86 -1.15
N ILE A 99 -17.00 -5.56 -1.33
CA ILE A 99 -17.86 -4.72 -0.51
C ILE A 99 -19.31 -4.80 -1.00
N ASP A 100 -20.25 -4.64 -0.06
CA ASP A 100 -21.70 -4.68 -0.29
C ASP A 100 -22.34 -3.28 -0.31
N TYR A 101 -21.65 -2.27 0.23
CA TYR A 101 -22.14 -0.89 0.31
C TYR A 101 -21.95 -0.06 -0.98
N ILE A 102 -21.23 -0.59 -1.98
CA ILE A 102 -21.16 -0.04 -3.35
C ILE A 102 -21.54 -1.17 -4.30
N SER A 103 -22.36 -0.89 -5.31
CA SER A 103 -22.80 -1.93 -6.23
C SER A 103 -21.65 -2.45 -7.11
N LEU A 104 -21.63 -3.76 -7.39
CA LEU A 104 -20.62 -4.36 -8.27
C LEU A 104 -20.51 -3.66 -9.65
N PRO A 105 -21.61 -3.26 -10.33
CA PRO A 105 -21.52 -2.51 -11.57
C PRO A 105 -20.79 -1.16 -11.45
N GLU A 106 -20.96 -0.44 -10.34
CA GLU A 106 -20.24 0.81 -10.09
C GLU A 106 -18.75 0.55 -9.90
N ILE A 107 -18.39 -0.48 -9.13
CA ILE A 107 -16.99 -0.88 -8.93
C ILE A 107 -16.34 -1.26 -10.28
N LYS A 108 -17.01 -2.10 -11.08
CA LYS A 108 -16.56 -2.47 -12.43
C LYS A 108 -16.32 -1.24 -13.31
N THR A 109 -17.21 -0.26 -13.23
CA THR A 109 -17.10 1.00 -13.99
C THR A 109 -15.85 1.80 -13.60
N VAL A 110 -15.57 1.91 -12.30
CA VAL A 110 -14.38 2.63 -11.80
C VAL A 110 -13.09 1.94 -12.25
N PHE A 111 -12.99 0.61 -12.10
CA PHE A 111 -11.80 -0.13 -12.53
C PHE A 111 -11.58 -0.08 -14.04
N LYS A 112 -12.64 -0.21 -14.83
CA LYS A 112 -12.58 -0.06 -16.30
C LYS A 112 -12.04 1.31 -16.70
N ARG A 113 -12.46 2.37 -16.01
CA ARG A 113 -11.94 3.74 -16.22
C ARG A 113 -10.45 3.82 -15.87
N SER A 114 -10.05 3.26 -14.72
CA SER A 114 -8.65 3.23 -14.29
C SER A 114 -7.74 2.50 -15.31
N PHE A 115 -8.16 1.33 -15.82
CA PHE A 115 -7.40 0.62 -16.86
C PHE A 115 -7.33 1.41 -18.18
N SER A 116 -8.40 2.12 -18.54
CA SER A 116 -8.41 2.97 -19.73
C SER A 116 -7.41 4.13 -19.65
N MET A 117 -7.17 4.66 -18.44
CA MET A 117 -6.14 5.68 -18.23
C MET A 117 -4.74 5.13 -18.52
N TRP A 118 -4.42 3.91 -18.09
CA TRP A 118 -3.15 3.26 -18.43
C TRP A 118 -3.03 2.97 -19.92
N ALA A 119 -4.09 2.44 -20.55
CA ALA A 119 -4.14 2.18 -21.99
C ALA A 119 -3.92 3.45 -22.85
N SER A 120 -4.20 4.64 -22.31
CA SER A 120 -3.98 5.91 -23.02
C SER A 120 -2.51 6.36 -23.10
N ILE A 121 -1.63 5.80 -22.25
CA ILE A 121 -0.23 6.24 -22.13
C ILE A 121 0.80 5.15 -22.45
N ILE A 122 0.41 3.88 -22.40
CA ILE A 122 1.26 2.73 -22.74
C ILE A 122 0.47 1.74 -23.60
N PRO A 123 1.12 0.93 -24.46
CA PRO A 123 0.46 -0.02 -25.36
C PRO A 123 -0.04 -1.25 -24.59
N VAL A 124 -1.02 -1.05 -23.73
CA VAL A 124 -1.69 -2.07 -22.93
C VAL A 124 -3.19 -2.06 -23.22
N SER A 125 -3.78 -3.24 -23.28
CA SER A 125 -5.23 -3.44 -23.28
C SER A 125 -5.62 -4.28 -22.06
N SER A 126 -6.86 -4.13 -21.60
CA SER A 126 -7.36 -4.84 -20.42
C SER A 126 -8.74 -5.40 -20.69
N THR A 127 -8.94 -6.68 -20.37
CA THR A 127 -10.18 -7.41 -20.61
C THR A 127 -10.66 -8.06 -19.32
N GLU A 128 -11.91 -7.80 -18.95
CA GLU A 128 -12.55 -8.49 -17.83
C GLU A 128 -12.86 -9.94 -18.21
N ILE A 129 -12.56 -10.88 -17.30
CA ILE A 129 -12.92 -12.29 -17.46
C ILE A 129 -13.65 -12.80 -16.22
N ASP A 130 -14.50 -13.81 -16.39
CA ASP A 130 -15.24 -14.42 -15.27
C ASP A 130 -14.39 -15.40 -14.46
N ASN A 131 -13.36 -16.00 -15.09
CA ASN A 131 -12.51 -16.98 -14.44
C ASN A 131 -11.41 -16.31 -13.58
N TYR A 132 -11.78 -15.96 -12.35
CA TYR A 132 -10.90 -15.28 -11.39
C TYR A 132 -9.52 -15.95 -11.17
N PRO A 133 -9.43 -17.28 -10.98
CA PRO A 133 -8.14 -17.97 -10.88
C PRO A 133 -7.22 -17.82 -12.10
N LEU A 134 -7.74 -17.53 -13.29
CA LEU A 134 -6.93 -17.40 -14.52
C LEU A 134 -6.60 -15.95 -14.90
N ALA A 135 -7.11 -14.96 -14.16
CA ALA A 135 -6.86 -13.56 -14.45
C ALA A 135 -5.42 -13.16 -14.13
N ASN A 136 -4.81 -12.30 -14.97
CA ASN A 136 -3.50 -11.70 -14.66
C ASN A 136 -3.59 -10.75 -13.46
N ILE A 137 -4.67 -9.99 -13.37
CA ILE A 137 -4.96 -9.06 -12.28
C ILE A 137 -6.21 -9.55 -11.54
N ARG A 138 -6.06 -9.86 -10.26
CA ARG A 138 -7.15 -10.31 -9.38
C ARG A 138 -7.50 -9.19 -8.41
N ILE A 139 -8.76 -8.77 -8.41
CA ILE A 139 -9.25 -7.64 -7.62
C ILE A 139 -10.15 -8.19 -6.52
N GLY A 140 -9.80 -7.95 -5.27
CA GLY A 140 -10.65 -8.23 -4.12
C GLY A 140 -10.60 -7.06 -3.13
N VAL A 141 -11.69 -6.88 -2.38
CA VAL A 141 -11.74 -5.93 -1.26
C VAL A 141 -11.99 -6.72 0.00
N PHE A 142 -11.10 -6.54 0.95
CA PHE A 142 -11.09 -7.41 2.10
C PHE A 142 -10.94 -6.64 3.42
N LYS A 143 -11.34 -7.27 4.54
CA LYS A 143 -11.27 -6.67 5.87
C LYS A 143 -10.17 -7.32 6.71
N VAL A 144 -9.25 -6.50 7.21
CA VAL A 144 -8.30 -6.79 8.29
C VAL A 144 -7.18 -7.78 7.95
N ASP A 145 -7.46 -9.04 7.62
CA ASP A 145 -6.45 -10.10 7.53
C ASP A 145 -6.67 -10.96 6.28
N HIS A 146 -5.72 -10.93 5.33
CA HIS A 146 -5.70 -11.79 4.14
C HIS A 146 -4.44 -12.63 4.23
N ASP A 147 -4.51 -13.90 3.85
CA ASP A 147 -3.52 -14.98 4.01
C ASP A 147 -2.09 -14.73 3.43
N ASN A 148 -1.70 -13.49 3.17
CA ASN A 148 -0.35 -13.07 2.84
C ASN A 148 0.16 -12.16 3.97
N ASP A 149 1.46 -12.21 4.27
CA ASP A 149 2.15 -11.50 5.39
C ASP A 149 2.00 -9.94 5.44
N LEU A 150 1.07 -9.35 4.68
CA LEU A 150 0.77 -7.92 4.64
C LEU A 150 -0.73 -7.71 4.82
N SER A 151 -1.19 -7.93 6.05
CA SER A 151 -2.56 -7.64 6.48
C SER A 151 -2.87 -6.14 6.38
N PHE A 152 -4.12 -5.79 6.07
CA PHE A 152 -4.58 -4.40 6.10
C PHE A 152 -4.78 -4.01 7.57
N GLU A 153 -3.76 -3.44 8.22
CA GLU A 153 -3.91 -2.93 9.58
C GLU A 153 -4.97 -1.81 9.60
N GLY A 154 -6.14 -2.17 10.09
CA GLY A 154 -7.25 -1.26 10.29
C GLY A 154 -6.88 -0.11 11.23
N VAL A 155 -7.43 1.06 10.94
CA VAL A 155 -7.30 2.36 11.64
C VAL A 155 -6.06 3.21 11.22
N LEU A 156 -5.02 2.66 10.58
CA LEU A 156 -3.82 3.44 10.20
C LEU A 156 -3.58 3.63 8.68
N GLY A 157 -4.56 3.32 7.85
CA GLY A 157 -4.70 4.01 6.55
C GLY A 157 -3.93 3.41 5.38
N VAL A 158 -3.90 2.08 5.26
CA VAL A 158 -3.59 1.40 4.00
C VAL A 158 -4.88 1.18 3.20
N LEU A 159 -4.98 1.79 2.01
CA LEU A 159 -6.18 1.68 1.16
C LEU A 159 -6.12 0.55 0.11
N ALA A 160 -4.91 0.19 -0.34
CA ALA A 160 -4.66 -0.86 -1.32
C ALA A 160 -3.15 -1.17 -1.41
N HIS A 161 -2.79 -2.40 -1.77
CA HIS A 161 -1.46 -2.74 -2.26
C HIS A 161 -1.57 -3.64 -3.51
N PRO A 162 -0.85 -3.35 -4.61
CA PRO A 162 -0.64 -4.30 -5.69
C PRO A 162 0.45 -5.34 -5.30
N PHE A 163 0.61 -6.40 -6.10
CA PHE A 163 1.76 -7.32 -6.09
C PHE A 163 2.34 -7.40 -7.51
#